data_AF-A0A699JBT1-F1
#
_entry.id   AF-A0A699JBT1-F1
#
_cell.length_a   1.000
_cell.length_b   1.000
_cell.length_c   1.000
_cell.angle_alpha   90.00
_cell.angle_beta   90.00
_cell.angle_gamma   90.00
#
_symmetry.space_group_name_H-M   'P 1'
#
loop_
_entity.id
_entity.type
_entity.pdbx_description
1 polymer ?
#
loop_
_entity_poly.entity_id
_entity_poly.type
_entity_poly.pdbx_seq_one_letter_code
_entity_poly.pdbx_strand_id
1 'polypeptide(L)'
;MALGTRLDMSTAYHPQTDGQSEITIQTLEDMLRTGLIDFKNGWDRHLSPIEFSYSNSYLTSIKAAPFEALYGRKCQSPVCWAAVGDVQLTGLKIIHETTEKII
;
A
#
# COMPACT_ATOMS: atom_id res chain seq x y z
N MET A 1 -0.42 -25.86 -20.45
CA MET A 1 -0.10 -24.42 -20.59
C MET A 1 -0.97 -23.86 -21.70
N ALA A 2 -1.94 -23.02 -21.35
CA ALA A 2 -2.78 -22.29 -22.28
C ALA A 2 -2.53 -20.79 -22.04
N LEU A 3 -2.54 -19.99 -23.11
CA LEU A 3 -2.16 -18.56 -23.16
C LEU A 3 -0.64 -18.25 -23.27
N GLY A 4 0.19 -19.16 -23.80
CA GLY A 4 1.58 -18.85 -24.16
C GLY A 4 2.53 -18.53 -22.99
N THR A 5 2.14 -18.84 -21.77
CA THR A 5 2.95 -18.65 -20.56
C THR A 5 4.13 -19.62 -20.53
N ARG A 6 5.34 -19.09 -20.31
CA ARG A 6 6.54 -19.88 -20.02
C ARG A 6 6.68 -20.04 -18.51
N LEU A 7 6.87 -21.27 -18.06
CA LEU A 7 7.05 -21.58 -16.65
C LEU A 7 8.54 -21.59 -16.31
N ASP A 8 8.98 -20.60 -15.53
CA ASP A 8 10.33 -20.54 -14.98
C ASP A 8 10.23 -20.98 -13.50
N MET A 9 10.68 -22.20 -13.18
CA MET A 9 10.60 -22.76 -11.82
C MET A 9 11.84 -22.39 -10.99
N SER A 10 11.62 -21.97 -9.73
CA SER A 10 12.69 -21.83 -8.75
C SER A 10 13.19 -23.20 -8.27
N THR A 11 14.49 -23.31 -7.99
CA THR A 11 15.10 -24.49 -7.37
C THR A 11 14.80 -24.58 -5.88
N ALA A 12 14.39 -25.77 -5.41
CA ALA A 12 14.14 -26.01 -3.99
C ALA A 12 15.40 -25.69 -3.14
N TYR A 13 15.21 -24.99 -2.02
CA TYR A 13 16.26 -24.58 -1.09
C TYR A 13 17.37 -23.68 -1.70
N HIS A 14 17.13 -23.07 -2.87
CA HIS A 14 18.07 -22.13 -3.47
C HIS A 14 17.37 -20.85 -3.95
N PRO A 15 17.31 -19.79 -3.12
CA PRO A 15 16.66 -18.53 -3.43
C PRO A 15 17.54 -17.66 -4.35
N GLN A 16 18.00 -18.20 -5.48
CA GLN A 16 18.86 -17.46 -6.40
C GLN A 16 18.06 -16.53 -7.33
N THR A 17 16.77 -16.79 -7.52
CA THR A 17 15.98 -16.20 -8.62
C THR A 17 14.92 -15.19 -8.17
N ASP A 18 14.41 -15.28 -6.93
CA ASP A 18 13.17 -14.57 -6.58
C ASP A 18 13.14 -13.94 -5.18
N GLY A 19 14.31 -13.54 -4.67
CA GLY A 19 14.40 -12.90 -3.34
C GLY A 19 13.55 -11.63 -3.19
N GLN A 20 13.22 -10.96 -4.29
CA GLN A 20 12.27 -9.85 -4.29
C GLN A 20 10.83 -10.31 -4.05
N SER A 21 10.35 -11.38 -4.71
CA SER A 21 9.02 -11.91 -4.39
C SER A 21 9.01 -12.54 -3.01
N GLU A 22 10.08 -13.20 -2.56
CA GLU A 22 10.13 -13.81 -1.22
C GLU A 22 9.96 -12.75 -0.12
N ILE A 23 10.67 -11.62 -0.20
CA ILE A 23 10.52 -10.49 0.75
C ILE A 23 9.10 -9.92 0.68
N THR A 24 8.55 -9.82 -0.53
CA THR A 24 7.23 -9.26 -0.79
C THR A 24 6.13 -10.17 -0.23
N ILE A 25 6.24 -11.48 -0.46
CA ILE A 25 5.34 -12.53 0.04
C ILE A 25 5.43 -12.57 1.57
N GLN A 26 6.63 -12.52 2.16
CA GLN A 26 6.78 -12.51 3.61
C GLN A 26 6.08 -11.31 4.27
N THR A 27 6.24 -10.11 3.68
CA THR A 27 5.58 -8.90 4.16
C THR A 27 4.06 -9.04 4.10
N LEU A 28 3.53 -9.58 3.00
CA LEU A 28 2.10 -9.84 2.83
C LEU A 28 1.59 -10.87 3.85
N GLU A 29 2.33 -11.97 4.04
CA GLU A 29 2.00 -13.01 5.01
C GLU A 29 1.95 -12.47 6.45
N ASP A 30 2.88 -11.58 6.81
CA ASP A 30 2.91 -10.97 8.14
C ASP A 30 1.70 -10.05 8.35
N MET A 31 1.36 -9.21 7.36
CA MET A 31 0.15 -8.37 7.41
C MET A 31 -1.13 -9.21 7.54
N LEU A 32 -1.22 -10.30 6.77
CA LEU A 32 -2.33 -11.24 6.83
C LEU A 32 -2.39 -11.96 8.17
N ARG A 33 -1.25 -12.36 8.75
CA ARG A 33 -1.19 -13.06 10.04
C ARG A 33 -1.62 -12.16 11.18
N THR A 34 -1.17 -10.91 11.21
CA THR A 34 -1.62 -9.92 12.20
C THR A 34 -3.12 -9.71 12.09
N GLY A 35 -3.65 -9.48 10.88
CA GLY A 35 -5.08 -9.34 10.67
C GLY A 35 -5.88 -10.58 11.06
N LEU A 36 -5.42 -11.78 10.70
CA LEU A 36 -6.10 -13.03 11.03
C LEU A 36 -6.23 -13.26 12.54
N ILE A 37 -5.21 -12.88 13.32
CA ILE A 37 -5.24 -12.98 14.79
C ILE A 37 -6.31 -12.03 15.36
N ASP A 38 -6.40 -10.81 14.83
CA ASP A 38 -7.35 -9.79 15.28
C ASP A 38 -8.80 -10.09 14.82
N PHE A 39 -8.96 -10.72 13.65
CA PHE A 39 -10.25 -10.98 12.99
C PHE A 39 -10.74 -12.43 13.12
N LYS A 40 -10.31 -13.16 14.15
CA LYS A 40 -10.65 -14.54 14.56
C LYS A 40 -11.83 -15.21 13.81
N ASN A 41 -13.02 -14.56 13.79
CA ASN A 41 -14.16 -14.92 12.95
C ASN A 41 -14.44 -13.80 11.92
N GLY A 42 -14.55 -14.14 10.64
CA GLY A 42 -14.88 -13.18 9.58
C GLY A 42 -13.67 -12.61 8.82
N TRP A 43 -12.51 -13.25 8.92
CA TRP A 43 -11.28 -12.88 8.19
C TRP A 43 -11.51 -12.66 6.68
N ASP A 44 -12.45 -13.40 6.09
CA ASP A 44 -12.87 -13.28 4.69
C ASP A 44 -13.42 -11.89 4.37
N ARG A 45 -14.12 -11.25 5.31
CA ARG A 45 -14.63 -9.89 5.19
C ARG A 45 -13.54 -8.82 5.34
N HIS A 46 -12.38 -9.20 5.87
CA HIS A 46 -11.24 -8.32 6.12
C HIS A 46 -10.13 -8.45 5.08
N LEU A 47 -10.26 -9.37 4.11
CA LEU A 47 -9.31 -9.52 3.01
C LEU A 47 -9.19 -8.25 2.17
N SER A 48 -10.32 -7.65 1.76
CA SER A 48 -10.28 -6.45 0.90
C SER A 48 -9.61 -5.25 1.58
N PRO A 49 -9.88 -4.93 2.86
CA PRO A 49 -9.12 -3.92 3.59
C PRO A 49 -7.62 -4.23 3.72
N ILE A 50 -7.24 -5.49 3.96
CA ILE A 50 -5.83 -5.89 4.09
C ILE A 50 -5.09 -5.75 2.75
N GLU A 51 -5.68 -6.26 1.67
CA GLU A 51 -5.15 -6.13 0.30
C GLU A 51 -5.02 -4.66 -0.11
N PHE A 52 -6.02 -3.85 0.23
CA PHE A 52 -6.00 -2.41 -0.01
C PHE A 52 -4.85 -1.73 0.75
N SER A 53 -4.64 -2.11 2.02
CA SER A 53 -3.57 -1.57 2.85
C SER A 53 -2.20 -1.94 2.31
N TYR A 54 -2.01 -3.20 1.94
CA TYR A 54 -0.79 -3.69 1.31
C TYR A 54 -0.51 -2.96 -0.02
N SER A 55 -1.50 -2.86 -0.91
CA SER A 55 -1.35 -2.23 -2.23
C SER A 55 -0.94 -0.76 -2.16
N ASN A 56 -1.29 -0.07 -1.07
CA ASN A 56 -1.03 1.34 -0.86
C ASN A 56 0.12 1.64 0.12
N SER A 57 0.68 0.62 0.76
CA SER A 57 1.79 0.79 1.69
C SER A 57 3.11 0.89 0.95
N TYR A 58 4.01 1.73 1.45
CA TYR A 58 5.33 1.88 0.87
C TYR A 58 6.17 0.62 1.09
N LEU A 59 6.67 0.02 0.00
CA LEU A 59 7.62 -1.09 0.07
C LEU A 59 9.03 -0.59 -0.19
N THR A 60 9.95 -0.87 0.73
CA THR A 60 11.37 -0.46 0.65
C THR A 60 12.10 -1.10 -0.52
N SER A 61 11.72 -2.32 -0.89
CA SER A 61 12.28 -3.08 -2.01
C SER A 61 12.00 -2.42 -3.38
N ILE A 62 10.76 -1.95 -3.57
CA ILE A 62 10.29 -1.29 -4.80
C ILE A 62 10.48 0.24 -4.72
N LYS A 63 10.73 0.77 -3.51
CA LYS A 63 10.80 2.21 -3.19
C LYS A 63 9.53 3.00 -3.56
N ALA A 64 8.39 2.31 -3.59
CA ALA A 64 7.08 2.85 -3.90
C ALA A 64 6.00 1.93 -3.31
N ALA A 65 4.75 2.37 -3.32
CA ALA A 65 3.63 1.45 -3.11
C ALA A 65 3.41 0.58 -4.37
N PRO A 66 3.01 -0.71 -4.24
CA PRO A 66 2.69 -1.56 -5.39
C PRO A 66 1.69 -0.91 -6.35
N PHE A 67 0.66 -0.24 -5.83
CA PHE A 67 -0.31 0.49 -6.64
C PHE A 67 0.34 1.63 -7.44
N GLU A 68 1.24 2.39 -6.82
CA GLU A 68 1.96 3.46 -7.51
C GLU A 68 2.88 2.90 -8.60
N ALA A 69 3.57 1.80 -8.32
CA ALA A 69 4.46 1.14 -9.28
C ALA A 69 3.71 0.59 -10.49
N LEU A 70 2.50 0.04 -10.28
CA LEU A 70 1.67 -0.52 -11.35
C LEU A 70 0.98 0.55 -12.20
N TYR A 71 0.44 1.60 -11.57
CA TYR A 71 -0.42 2.58 -12.26
C TYR A 71 0.24 3.94 -12.48
N GLY A 72 1.46 4.15 -11.97
CA GLY A 72 2.18 5.42 -12.06
C GLY A 72 1.54 6.58 -11.28
N ARG A 73 0.58 6.30 -10.39
CA ARG A 73 -0.14 7.31 -9.61
C ARG A 73 -0.52 6.80 -8.23
N LYS A 74 -0.70 7.73 -7.29
CA LYS A 74 -1.25 7.43 -5.96
C LYS A 74 -2.71 7.01 -6.04
N CYS A 75 -3.12 6.08 -5.17
CA CYS A 75 -4.51 5.71 -5.04
C CYS A 75 -5.34 6.90 -4.54
N GLN A 76 -6.46 7.15 -5.21
CA GLN A 76 -7.42 8.17 -4.81
C GLN A 76 -8.63 7.51 -4.16
N SER A 77 -8.38 6.91 -2.99
CA SER A 77 -9.45 6.43 -2.10
C SER A 77 -9.74 7.49 -1.04
N PRO A 78 -10.98 7.65 -0.57
CA PRO A 78 -11.30 8.48 0.60
C PRO A 78 -10.45 8.12 1.83
N VAL A 79 -9.98 6.87 1.91
CA VAL A 79 -9.11 6.36 2.99
C VAL A 79 -7.63 6.70 2.76
N CYS A 80 -7.20 6.86 1.51
CA CYS A 80 -5.82 7.19 1.12
C CYS A 80 -5.65 8.67 0.72
N TRP A 81 -6.53 9.55 1.19
CA TRP A 81 -6.58 10.97 0.81
C TRP A 81 -5.46 11.83 1.44
N ALA A 82 -4.25 11.26 1.58
CA ALA A 82 -3.12 11.93 2.19
C ALA A 82 -2.44 12.96 1.26
N ALA A 83 -2.76 13.04 -0.04
CA ALA A 83 -2.16 14.06 -0.91
C ALA A 83 -2.96 14.36 -2.20
N VAL A 84 -3.93 15.27 -2.13
CA VAL A 84 -4.31 16.11 -3.29
C VAL A 84 -4.67 17.52 -2.79
N GLY A 85 -3.69 18.44 -2.83
CA GLY A 85 -3.89 19.90 -2.94
C GLY A 85 -4.29 20.70 -1.67
N ASP A 86 -3.46 21.69 -1.33
CA ASP A 86 -3.85 22.97 -0.70
C ASP A 86 -4.43 23.05 0.72
N VAL A 87 -4.46 21.98 1.52
CA VAL A 87 -4.93 22.10 2.92
C VAL A 87 -4.01 22.99 3.77
N GLN A 88 -2.70 22.97 3.53
CA GLN A 88 -1.78 23.87 4.27
C GLN A 88 -1.83 25.32 3.78
N LEU A 89 -2.06 25.56 2.48
CA LEU A 89 -2.11 26.94 1.94
C LEU A 89 -3.41 27.65 2.32
N THR A 90 -4.53 26.92 2.41
CA THR A 90 -5.83 27.48 2.80
C THR A 90 -5.91 27.75 4.31
N GLY A 91 -5.40 26.82 5.13
CA GLY A 91 -5.37 26.98 6.59
C GLY A 91 -4.52 28.17 7.06
N LEU A 92 -3.32 28.35 6.48
CA LEU A 92 -2.43 29.45 6.85
C LEU A 92 -3.03 30.82 6.47
N LYS A 93 -3.71 30.90 5.32
CA LYS A 93 -4.32 32.13 4.81
C LYS A 93 -5.49 32.59 5.67
N ILE A 94 -6.31 31.65 6.17
CA ILE A 94 -7.43 31.93 7.08
C ILE A 94 -6.92 32.40 8.45
N ILE A 95 -5.84 31.81 8.96
CA ILE A 95 -5.24 32.21 10.25
C ILE A 95 -4.64 33.62 10.17
N HIS A 96 -3.97 33.96 9.06
CA HIS A 96 -3.43 35.32 8.88
C HIS A 96 -4.55 36.37 8.78
N GLU A 97 -5.61 36.09 8.01
CA GLU A 97 -6.75 37.00 7.84
C GLU A 97 -7.54 37.21 9.15
N THR A 98 -7.62 36.19 10.01
CA THR A 98 -8.26 36.34 11.33
C THR A 98 -7.39 37.09 12.34
N THR A 99 -6.06 37.05 12.19
CA THR A 99 -5.13 37.76 13.09
C THR A 99 -5.10 39.27 12.78
N GLU A 100 -5.26 39.68 11.52
CA GLU A 100 -5.31 41.11 11.15
C GLU A 100 -6.64 41.80 11.53
N LYS A 101 -7.73 41.05 11.74
CA LYS A 101 -9.04 41.59 12.16
C LYS A 101 -9.18 41.77 13.68
N ILE A 102 -8.20 41.32 14.46
CA ILE A 102 -8.22 41.37 15.94
C ILE A 102 -7.39 42.57 16.47
N ILE A 103 -6.71 43.32 15.60
CA ILE A 103 -6.02 44.59 15.94
C ILE A 103 -6.94 45.77 15.68
#